data_AF-A0A954AZX4-F1
#
_entry.id   AF-A0A954AZX4-F1
#
_cell.length_a   1.000
_cell.length_b   1.000
_cell.length_c   1.000
_cell.angle_alpha   90.00
_cell.angle_beta   90.00
_cell.angle_gamma   90.00
#
_symmetry.space_group_name_H-M   'P 1'
#
loop_
_entity.id
_entity.type
_entity.pdbx_description
1 polymer ?
#
loop_
_entity_poly.entity_id
_entity_poly.type
_entity_poly.pdbx_seq_one_letter_code
_entity_poly.pdbx_strand_id
1 'polypeptide(L)' 'MIGIGQDEDLERLPGLYRSWDLCRVVSLGRDYRIEAAGTTADGTPLFAVWTVPDVPAAGAAE' A
#
# COMPACT_ATOMS: atom_id res chain seq x y z
N MET A 1 0.12 -16.02 12.24
CA MET A 1 0.69 -14.93 11.40
C MET A 1 -0.36 -14.59 10.36
N ILE A 2 -1.00 -13.44 10.47
CA ILE A 2 -1.84 -12.91 9.38
C ILE A 2 -0.84 -12.34 8.38
N GLY A 3 -0.52 -13.12 7.35
CA GLY A 3 0.17 -12.61 6.18
C GLY A 3 -0.89 -11.94 5.30
N ILE A 4 -0.66 -10.68 4.95
CA ILE A 4 -1.31 -10.06 3.79
C ILE A 4 -1.03 -10.93 2.55
N GLY A 5 -1.90 -10.89 1.53
CA GLY A 5 -1.80 -11.72 0.32
C GLY A 5 -0.38 -11.87 -0.24
N GLN A 6 -0.08 -12.98 -0.92
CA GLN A 6 1.25 -13.22 -1.49
C GLN A 6 1.63 -12.03 -2.39
N ASP A 7 2.93 -11.71 -2.49
CA ASP A 7 3.46 -10.59 -3.28
C ASP A 7 2.84 -10.44 -4.68
N GLU A 8 2.43 -11.55 -5.27
CA GLU A 8 1.84 -11.67 -6.60
C GLU A 8 0.44 -11.02 -6.72
N ASP A 9 -0.27 -10.85 -5.60
CA ASP A 9 -1.64 -10.29 -5.55
C ASP A 9 -1.67 -8.81 -5.17
N LEU A 10 -0.53 -8.16 -4.92
CA LEU A 10 -0.47 -6.78 -4.44
C LEU A 10 -0.23 -5.78 -5.57
N GLU A 11 -1.04 -4.72 -5.66
CA GLU A 11 -0.83 -3.61 -6.58
C GLU A 11 0.00 -2.50 -5.92
N ARG A 12 1.07 -2.07 -6.61
CA ARG A 12 1.92 -0.97 -6.16
C ARG A 12 1.27 0.37 -6.45
N LEU A 13 1.07 1.18 -5.41
CA LEU A 13 0.58 2.55 -5.55
C LEU A 13 1.63 3.46 -6.23
N PRO A 14 1.18 4.42 -7.06
CA PRO A 14 2.08 5.24 -7.84
C PRO A 14 2.84 6.26 -6.99
N GLY A 15 4.16 6.14 -6.95
CA GLY A 15 5.05 7.12 -6.34
C GLY A 15 5.86 6.57 -5.17
N LEU A 16 6.39 7.49 -4.38
CA LEU A 16 7.10 7.25 -3.13
C LEU A 16 6.59 8.22 -2.08
N TYR A 17 6.26 7.71 -0.91
CA TYR A 17 5.53 8.46 0.11
C TYR A 17 6.41 8.67 1.35
N ARG A 18 6.22 9.81 2.01
CA ARG A 18 6.80 10.06 3.34
C ARG A 18 5.87 9.49 4.41
N SER A 19 6.37 9.25 5.61
CA SER A 19 5.56 8.68 6.71
C SER A 19 4.28 9.47 7.00
N TRP A 20 4.32 10.81 6.91
CA TRP A 20 3.14 11.66 7.11
C TRP A 20 2.19 11.74 5.92
N ASP A 21 2.64 11.36 4.73
CA ASP A 21 1.78 11.32 3.54
C ASP A 21 0.98 10.03 3.46
N LEU A 22 1.46 8.95 4.09
CA LEU A 22 0.75 7.67 4.18
C LEU A 22 -0.69 7.85 4.69
N CYS A 23 -0.91 8.75 5.66
CA CYS A 23 -2.23 9.07 6.21
C CYS A 23 -3.25 9.54 5.16
N ARG A 24 -2.79 10.01 3.99
CA ARG A 24 -3.64 10.46 2.88
C ARG A 24 -3.88 9.37 1.84
N VAL A 25 -3.08 8.31 1.87
CA VAL A 25 -3.05 7.25 0.85
C VAL A 25 -3.70 5.97 1.37
N VAL A 26 -3.58 5.71 2.67
CA VAL A 26 -4.19 4.54 3.31
C VAL A 26 -5.65 4.80 3.66
N SER A 27 -6.50 3.82 3.36
CA SER A 27 -7.92 3.81 3.69
C SER A 27 -8.21 2.75 4.75
N LEU A 28 -9.20 3.03 5.61
CA LEU A 28 -9.64 2.04 6.58
C LEU A 28 -10.27 0.83 5.88
N GLY A 29 -10.05 -0.37 6.44
CA GLY A 29 -10.61 -1.62 5.92
C GLY A 29 -9.86 -2.22 4.73
N ARG A 30 -8.64 -1.75 4.44
CA ARG A 30 -7.74 -2.34 3.45
C ARG A 30 -6.41 -2.74 4.04
N ASP A 31 -5.85 -3.80 3.48
CA ASP A 31 -4.52 -4.29 3.80
C ASP A 31 -3.48 -3.59 2.92
N TYR A 32 -2.44 -3.09 3.57
CA TYR A 32 -1.32 -2.40 2.92
C TYR A 32 0.00 -3.04 3.31
N ARG A 33 0.89 -3.15 2.32
CA ARG A 33 2.31 -3.37 2.56
C ARG A 33 3.06 -2.07 2.39
N ILE A 34 3.97 -1.77 3.30
CA ILE A 34 4.82 -0.58 3.25
C ILE A 34 6.26 -1.04 3.35
N GLU A 35 7.09 -0.66 2.38
CA GLU A 35 8.50 -1.02 2.34
C GLU A 35 9.37 0.20 2.12
N ALA A 36 10.57 0.18 2.69
CA ALA A 36 11.57 1.23 2.46
C ALA A 36 12.00 1.20 0.99
N ALA A 37 11.91 2.34 0.32
CA ALA A 37 12.15 2.45 -1.11
C ALA A 37 13.20 3.52 -1.47
N GLY A 38 13.67 4.28 -0.49
CA GLY A 38 14.78 5.20 -0.66
C GLY A 38 14.79 6.31 0.38
N THR A 39 15.62 7.31 0.10
CA THR A 39 15.80 8.48 0.95
C THR A 39 15.95 9.71 0.06
N THR A 40 15.27 10.81 0.40
CA THR A 40 15.49 12.12 -0.24
C THR A 40 16.89 12.65 0.03
N ALA A 41 17.32 13.66 -0.74
CA ALA A 41 18.62 14.32 -0.53
C ALA A 41 18.80 14.88 0.90
N ASP A 42 17.70 15.33 1.52
CA ASP A 42 17.68 15.84 2.89
C ASP A 42 17.64 14.73 3.97
N GLY A 43 17.74 13.46 3.57
CA GLY A 43 17.74 12.33 4.50
C GLY A 43 16.35 11.84 4.93
N THR A 44 15.27 12.41 4.38
CA THR A 44 13.92 11.94 4.71
C THR A 44 13.65 10.59 4.04
N PRO A 45 13.24 9.55 4.79
CA PRO A 45 12.94 8.23 4.23
C PRO A 45 11.68 8.27 3.37
N LEU A 46 11.70 7.46 2.32
CA LEU A 46 10.63 7.28 1.36
C LEU A 46 10.20 5.81 1.33
N PHE A 47 8.90 5.62 1.20
CA PHE A 47 8.26 4.32 1.25
C PHE A 47 7.50 4.06 -0.04
N ALA A 48 7.63 2.83 -0.55
CA ALA A 48 6.71 2.31 -1.53
C ALA A 48 5.54 1.66 -0.77
N VAL A 49 4.36 1.75 -1.36
CA VAL A 49 3.12 1.23 -0.77
C VAL A 49 2.49 0.28 -1.77
N TRP A 50 2.08 -0.87 -1.29
CA TRP A 50 1.30 -1.84 -2.03
C TRP A 50 -0.02 -2.07 -1.32
N THR A 51 -1.09 -2.33 -2.08
CA THR A 51 -2.42 -2.62 -1.57
C THR A 51 -2.94 -3.89 -2.20
N VAL A 52 -3.81 -4.62 -1.51
CA VAL A 52 -4.68 -5.58 -2.19
C VAL A 52 -5.54 -4.82 -3.22
N PRO A 53 -5.65 -5.31 -4.47
CA PRO A 53 -6.54 -4.73 -5.46
C PRO A 53 -7.96 -4.76 -4.90
N ASP A 54 -8.72 -3.72 -5.24
CA ASP A 54 -10.16 -3.72 -4.97
C ASP A 54 -10.81 -4.70 -5.93
N VAL A 55 -10.72 -6.00 -5.63
CA VAL A 55 -11.61 -6.97 -6.24
C VAL A 55 -12.96 -6.69 -5.59
N PRO A 56 -13.95 -6.15 -6.32
CA PRO A 56 -15.30 -6.11 -5.79
C PRO A 56 -15.63 -7.54 -5.40
N ALA A 57 -16.01 -7.76 -4.13
CA ALA A 57 -16.34 -9.09 -3.63
C ALA A 57 -17.25 -9.76 -4.67
N ALA A 58 -16.73 -10.78 -5.35
CA ALA A 58 -17.41 -11.45 -6.44
C ALA A 58 -18.72 -12.02 -5.88
N GLY A 59 -19.83 -11.31 -6.08
CA GLY A 59 -21.11 -11.63 -5.46
C GLY A 59 -21.99 -10.47 -4.98
N ALA A 60 -21.67 -9.20 -5.26
CA ALA A 60 -22.61 -8.08 -5.05
C ALA A 60 -23.20 -7.57 -6.37
N ALA A 61 -23.83 -8.48 -7.12
CA ALA A 61 -24.81 -8.14 -8.15
C ALA A 61 -25.92 -9.19 -8.05
N GLU A 62 -26.99 -8.81 -7.35
CA GLU A 62 -28.29 -9.50 -7.36
C GLU A 62 -28.96 -9.37 -8.73
#